data_AF-A0AA88HMB3-F1
#
_entry.id   AF-A0AA88HMB3-F1
#
_cell.length_a   1.000
_cell.length_b   1.000
_cell.length_c   1.000
_cell.angle_alpha   90.00
_cell.angle_beta   90.00
_cell.angle_gamma   90.00
#
_symmetry.space_group_name_H-M   'P 1'
#
loop_
_entity.id
_entity.type
_entity.pdbx_description
1 polymer ?
#
loop_
_entity_poly.entity_id
_entity_poly.type
_entity_poly.pdbx_seq_one_letter_code
_entity_poly.pdbx_strand_id
1 'polypeptide(L)'
;MGSWTKLIMNLKTISLHFYNVHRQHYELRKVKETLRGADIVLQFDFAENYAIKQQNEIISAHWVSTSVSIFICVFYYSSLIGSLAHLSYVVVSDDLTHDKNDVAVGTKICVEHFRSHHFQPSIMHHGSGVAASQYKNCYTVGAFVYQTSDYGCPRTRSFSGTTDGTGPMDGIRAEVKRKVWLNTLRGQVIVNNAEQFYKTLKIDETSIMVFYLAS
;
A
#
# COMPACT_ATOMS: atom_id res chain seq x y z
N MET A 1 -39.10 -10.73 -15.47
CA MET A 1 -37.88 -11.55 -15.32
C MET A 1 -37.75 -11.96 -13.86
N GLY A 2 -37.92 -13.26 -13.57
CA GLY A 2 -38.07 -13.79 -12.21
C GLY A 2 -36.78 -13.78 -11.38
N SER A 3 -36.94 -13.73 -10.05
CA SER A 3 -35.86 -13.73 -9.04
C SER A 3 -34.77 -14.80 -9.30
N TRP A 4 -35.17 -15.97 -9.79
CA TRP A 4 -34.28 -17.11 -10.06
C TRP A 4 -33.24 -16.87 -11.16
N THR A 5 -33.57 -16.14 -12.22
CA THR A 5 -32.58 -15.84 -13.28
C THR A 5 -31.54 -14.84 -12.80
N LYS A 6 -31.93 -13.86 -11.96
CA LYS A 6 -30.99 -12.96 -11.29
C LYS A 6 -30.04 -13.71 -10.36
N LEU A 7 -30.56 -14.69 -9.59
CA LEU A 7 -29.74 -15.53 -8.71
C LEU A 7 -28.68 -16.31 -9.51
N ILE A 8 -29.07 -16.99 -10.58
CA ILE A 8 -28.15 -17.79 -11.41
C ILE A 8 -27.08 -16.91 -12.07
N MET A 9 -27.47 -15.73 -12.55
CA MET A 9 -26.51 -14.76 -13.10
C MET A 9 -25.51 -14.30 -12.03
N ASN A 10 -25.98 -13.97 -10.82
CA ASN A 10 -25.10 -13.56 -9.72
C ASN A 10 -24.14 -14.68 -9.30
N LEU A 11 -24.60 -15.94 -9.27
CA LEU A 11 -23.73 -17.08 -8.97
C LEU A 11 -22.58 -17.21 -9.97
N LYS A 12 -22.86 -17.06 -11.28
CA LYS A 12 -21.80 -17.08 -12.31
C LYS A 12 -20.79 -15.95 -12.11
N THR A 13 -21.27 -14.73 -11.84
CA THR A 13 -20.42 -13.56 -11.58
C THR A 13 -19.52 -13.78 -10.35
N ILE A 14 -20.09 -14.29 -9.27
CA ILE A 14 -19.37 -14.56 -8.02
C ILE A 14 -18.35 -15.70 -8.22
N SER A 15 -18.72 -16.79 -8.89
CA SER A 15 -17.78 -17.89 -9.17
C SER A 15 -16.60 -17.43 -10.03
N LEU A 16 -16.84 -16.60 -11.05
CA LEU A 16 -15.78 -16.02 -11.86
C LEU A 16 -14.87 -15.10 -11.04
N HIS A 17 -15.45 -14.27 -10.17
CA HIS A 17 -14.70 -13.42 -9.25
C HIS A 17 -13.79 -14.26 -8.34
N PHE A 18 -14.33 -15.29 -7.68
CA PHE A 18 -13.54 -16.20 -6.84
C PHE A 18 -12.41 -16.90 -7.60
N TYR A 19 -12.69 -17.37 -8.82
CA TYR A 19 -11.67 -17.97 -9.66
C TYR A 19 -10.54 -16.99 -9.96
N ASN A 20 -10.87 -15.76 -10.35
CA ASN A 20 -9.89 -14.71 -10.64
C ASN A 20 -9.04 -14.35 -9.41
N VAL A 21 -9.69 -14.12 -8.27
CA VAL A 21 -9.02 -13.83 -6.98
C VAL A 21 -8.03 -14.96 -6.64
N HIS A 22 -8.51 -16.21 -6.68
CA HIS A 22 -7.68 -17.37 -6.36
C HIS A 22 -6.49 -17.49 -7.33
N ARG A 23 -6.74 -17.31 -8.63
CA ARG A 23 -5.68 -17.38 -9.64
C ARG A 23 -4.64 -16.29 -9.44
N GLN A 24 -5.05 -15.06 -9.17
CA GLN A 24 -4.12 -13.96 -8.92
C GLN A 24 -3.27 -14.17 -7.68
N HIS A 25 -3.86 -14.61 -6.56
CA HIS A 25 -3.09 -14.96 -5.36
C HIS A 25 -2.13 -16.14 -5.60
N TYR A 26 -2.52 -17.10 -6.45
CA TYR A 26 -1.65 -18.19 -6.84
C TYR A 26 -0.45 -17.71 -7.69
N GLU A 27 -0.67 -16.88 -8.70
CA GLU A 27 0.42 -16.32 -9.50
C GLU A 27 1.35 -15.44 -8.67
N LEU A 28 0.80 -14.59 -7.79
CA LEU A 28 1.61 -13.77 -6.90
C LEU A 28 2.49 -14.62 -5.98
N ARG A 29 1.96 -15.73 -5.44
CA ARG A 29 2.74 -16.67 -4.62
C ARG A 29 3.86 -17.30 -5.43
N LYS A 30 3.58 -17.75 -6.65
CA LYS A 30 4.60 -18.28 -7.55
C LYS A 30 5.72 -17.28 -7.80
N VAL A 31 5.39 -16.04 -8.13
CA VAL A 31 6.40 -15.00 -8.38
C VAL A 31 7.29 -14.84 -7.15
N LYS A 32 6.70 -14.76 -5.95
CA LYS A 32 7.45 -14.67 -4.68
C LYS A 32 8.35 -15.88 -4.43
N GLU A 33 7.89 -17.10 -4.71
CA GLU A 33 8.66 -18.34 -4.56
C GLU A 33 9.79 -18.47 -5.60
N THR A 34 9.63 -17.86 -6.78
CA THR A 34 10.64 -17.88 -7.85
C THR A 34 11.66 -16.76 -7.79
N LEU A 35 11.58 -15.86 -6.80
CA LEU A 35 12.53 -14.75 -6.64
C LEU A 35 13.96 -15.28 -6.47
N ARG A 36 14.86 -14.81 -7.32
CA ARG A 36 16.28 -15.19 -7.31
C ARG A 36 17.17 -13.95 -7.42
N GLY A 37 18.35 -14.01 -6.82
CA GLY A 37 19.33 -12.93 -6.88
C GLY A 37 18.77 -11.60 -6.36
N ALA A 38 18.88 -10.55 -7.17
CA ALA A 38 18.43 -9.20 -6.85
C ALA A 38 17.02 -8.87 -7.40
N ASP A 39 16.21 -9.88 -7.69
CA ASP A 39 14.82 -9.67 -8.11
C ASP A 39 13.93 -9.35 -6.90
N ILE A 40 12.96 -8.46 -7.10
CA ILE A 40 12.03 -8.05 -6.04
C ILE A 40 10.58 -8.02 -6.53
N VAL A 41 9.64 -8.26 -5.62
CA VAL A 41 8.22 -7.91 -5.81
C VAL A 41 7.90 -6.70 -4.95
N LEU A 42 7.44 -5.62 -5.57
CA LEU A 42 6.91 -4.46 -4.89
C LEU A 42 5.39 -4.49 -4.95
N GLN A 43 4.75 -4.64 -3.80
CA GLN A 43 3.31 -4.43 -3.66
C GLN A 43 3.07 -3.06 -3.05
N PHE A 44 2.08 -2.32 -3.53
CA PHE A 44 1.70 -1.04 -2.94
C PHE A 44 0.20 -0.79 -2.98
N ASP A 45 -0.30 -0.10 -1.96
CA ASP A 45 -1.70 0.33 -1.89
C ASP A 45 -1.88 1.57 -1.00
N PHE A 46 -3.03 2.23 -1.09
CA PHE A 46 -3.46 3.25 -0.15
C PHE A 46 -4.34 2.62 0.93
N ALA A 47 -4.07 2.96 2.18
CA ALA A 47 -5.08 2.77 3.19
C ALA A 47 -6.17 3.83 3.03
N GLU A 48 -7.37 3.53 3.53
CA GLU A 48 -8.37 4.58 3.78
C GLU A 48 -7.76 5.70 4.64
N ASN A 49 -8.15 6.95 4.39
CA ASN A 49 -7.68 8.09 5.16
C ASN A 49 -7.94 7.89 6.67
N TYR A 50 -6.95 8.24 7.48
CA TYR A 50 -7.09 8.22 8.93
C TYR A 50 -7.64 9.55 9.39
N ALA A 51 -8.90 9.56 9.82
CA ALA A 51 -9.46 10.69 10.55
C ALA A 51 -8.79 10.78 11.92
N ILE A 52 -8.09 11.88 12.17
CA ILE A 52 -7.46 12.17 13.45
C ILE A 52 -8.54 12.29 14.52
N LYS A 53 -8.26 11.68 15.67
CA LYS A 53 -9.13 11.72 16.86
C LYS A 53 -8.30 12.05 18.09
N GLN A 54 -8.78 12.96 18.93
CA GLN A 54 -8.28 13.21 20.28
C GLN A 54 -8.98 12.32 21.31
N GLN A 55 -8.33 12.11 22.46
CA GLN A 55 -8.88 11.31 23.56
C GLN A 55 -10.14 11.93 24.16
N ASN A 56 -10.20 13.27 24.26
CA ASN A 56 -11.28 14.02 24.91
C ASN A 56 -11.92 15.01 23.93
N GLU A 57 -12.30 14.55 22.74
CA GLU A 57 -12.97 15.41 21.74
C GLU A 57 -14.37 15.81 22.19
N ILE A 58 -14.68 17.10 22.01
CA ILE A 58 -16.06 17.59 22.09
C ILE A 58 -16.87 17.03 20.90
N ILE A 59 -18.18 16.84 21.08
CA ILE A 59 -19.07 16.24 20.06
C ILE A 59 -19.00 16.99 18.72
N SER A 60 -18.80 18.31 18.74
CA SER A 60 -18.69 19.11 17.50
C SER A 60 -17.41 18.81 16.70
N ALA A 61 -16.32 18.40 17.34
CA ALA A 61 -15.07 18.03 16.66
C ALA A 61 -15.23 16.75 15.83
N HIS A 62 -16.23 15.91 16.13
CA HIS A 62 -16.55 14.72 15.34
C HIS A 62 -16.84 15.05 13.86
N TRP A 63 -17.39 16.23 13.58
CA TRP A 63 -17.77 16.67 12.23
C TRP A 63 -16.65 17.40 11.48
N VAL A 64 -15.58 17.78 12.18
CA VAL A 64 -14.44 18.53 11.62
C VAL A 64 -13.16 17.84 12.07
N SER A 65 -12.86 16.70 11.45
CA SER A 65 -11.62 15.96 11.70
C SER A 65 -10.65 16.13 10.54
N THR A 66 -9.43 16.53 10.87
CA THR A 66 -8.31 16.50 9.93
C THR A 66 -8.01 15.04 9.59
N SER A 67 -7.84 14.74 8.32
CA SER A 67 -7.50 13.39 7.87
C SER A 67 -6.03 13.31 7.43
N VAL A 68 -5.50 12.10 7.43
CA VAL A 68 -4.13 11.79 7.00
C VAL A 68 -4.16 10.66 5.99
N SER A 69 -3.41 10.81 4.91
CA SER A 69 -3.25 9.79 3.89
C SER A 69 -2.06 8.89 4.20
N ILE A 70 -2.24 7.59 3.94
CA ILE A 70 -1.28 6.56 4.30
C ILE A 70 -1.08 5.67 3.07
N PHE A 71 0.07 5.84 2.42
CA PHE A 71 0.50 5.00 1.31
C PHE A 71 1.42 3.89 1.84
N ILE A 72 1.18 2.65 1.43
CA ILE A 72 1.86 1.47 1.94
C ILE A 72 2.60 0.81 0.80
N CYS A 73 3.86 0.43 1.04
CA CYS A 73 4.69 -0.34 0.13
C CYS A 73 5.25 -1.56 0.86
N VAL A 74 5.25 -2.72 0.22
CA VAL A 74 5.86 -3.95 0.74
C VAL A 74 6.77 -4.51 -0.32
N PHE A 75 8.05 -4.60 0.04
CA PHE A 75 9.09 -5.22 -0.76
C PHE A 75 9.22 -6.67 -0.34
N TYR A 76 9.17 -7.58 -1.31
CA TYR A 76 9.57 -8.97 -1.14
C TYR A 76 10.83 -9.24 -1.94
N TYR A 77 11.79 -9.93 -1.34
CA TYR A 77 13.07 -10.25 -1.97
C TYR A 77 13.59 -11.58 -1.44
N SER A 78 14.52 -12.18 -2.19
CA SER A 78 15.24 -13.37 -1.75
C SER A 78 16.38 -12.97 -0.82
N SER A 79 16.40 -13.50 0.40
CA SER A 79 17.50 -13.27 1.34
C SER A 79 18.76 -13.99 0.86
N LEU A 80 19.92 -13.67 1.46
CA LEU A 80 21.18 -14.37 1.19
C LEU A 80 21.11 -15.89 1.47
N ILE A 81 20.17 -16.32 2.32
CA ILE A 81 19.97 -17.72 2.70
C ILE A 81 18.97 -18.41 1.74
N GLY A 82 18.44 -17.68 0.75
CA GLY A 82 17.46 -18.17 -0.22
C GLY A 82 16.03 -18.24 0.33
N SER A 83 15.78 -17.65 1.51
CA SER A 83 14.44 -17.54 2.09
C SER A 83 13.74 -16.25 1.66
N LEU A 84 12.41 -16.29 1.53
CA LEU A 84 11.61 -15.11 1.21
C LEU A 84 11.64 -14.12 2.38
N ALA A 85 12.25 -12.96 2.17
CA ALA A 85 12.26 -11.85 3.10
C ALA A 85 11.31 -10.74 2.64
N HIS A 86 10.91 -9.87 3.57
CA HIS A 86 10.08 -8.72 3.25
C HIS A 86 10.45 -7.49 4.08
N LEU A 87 10.14 -6.31 3.54
CA LEU A 87 10.23 -5.04 4.24
C LEU A 87 8.95 -4.23 4.00
N SER A 88 8.45 -3.63 5.06
CA SER A 88 7.22 -2.85 5.05
C SER A 88 7.55 -1.36 5.16
N TYR A 89 6.95 -0.58 4.28
CA TYR A 89 7.18 0.86 4.14
C TYR A 89 5.83 1.57 4.22
N VAL A 90 5.82 2.73 4.88
CA VAL A 90 4.66 3.60 5.01
C VAL A 90 5.08 5.03 4.72
N VAL A 91 4.38 5.68 3.80
CA VAL A 91 4.51 7.11 3.51
C VAL A 91 3.25 7.80 4.01
N VAL A 92 3.44 8.74 4.93
CA VAL A 92 2.38 9.56 5.52
C VAL A 92 2.35 10.90 4.80
N SER A 93 1.16 11.34 4.39
CA SER A 93 0.95 12.62 3.69
C SER A 93 -0.26 13.37 4.24
N ASP A 94 -0.21 14.69 4.15
CA ASP A 94 -1.34 15.60 4.32
C ASP A 94 -2.18 15.78 3.05
N ASP A 95 -1.65 15.41 1.88
CA ASP A 95 -2.43 15.34 0.63
C ASP A 95 -3.40 14.15 0.65
N LEU A 96 -4.70 14.45 0.57
CA LEU A 96 -5.81 13.49 0.62
C LEU A 96 -6.32 13.06 -0.76
N THR A 97 -5.73 13.55 -1.85
CA THR A 97 -6.26 13.36 -3.20
C THR A 97 -6.15 11.93 -3.68
N HIS A 98 -5.14 11.19 -3.20
CA HIS A 98 -4.85 9.81 -3.63
C HIS A 98 -4.82 9.72 -5.15
N ASP A 99 -3.96 10.53 -5.76
CA ASP A 99 -3.87 10.62 -7.21
C ASP A 99 -2.65 9.86 -7.77
N LYS A 100 -2.47 9.93 -9.08
CA LYS A 100 -1.33 9.31 -9.79
C LYS A 100 0.04 9.84 -9.33
N ASN A 101 0.12 11.10 -8.93
CA ASN A 101 1.34 11.75 -8.48
C ASN A 101 1.71 11.23 -7.11
N ASP A 102 0.75 11.08 -6.20
CA ASP A 102 0.98 10.47 -4.88
C ASP A 102 1.54 9.06 -5.01
N VAL A 103 0.97 8.24 -5.90
CA VAL A 103 1.48 6.90 -6.20
C VAL A 103 2.91 6.98 -6.71
N ALA A 104 3.19 7.88 -7.65
CA ALA A 104 4.51 8.00 -8.26
C ALA A 104 5.58 8.46 -7.25
N VAL A 105 5.29 9.49 -6.46
CA VAL A 105 6.18 10.05 -5.44
C VAL A 105 6.38 9.07 -4.29
N GLY A 106 5.30 8.49 -3.76
CA GLY A 106 5.38 7.50 -2.69
C GLY A 106 6.18 6.26 -3.13
N THR A 107 5.96 5.77 -4.35
CA THR A 107 6.74 4.65 -4.91
C THR A 107 8.21 5.03 -5.05
N LYS A 108 8.51 6.25 -5.53
CA LYS A 108 9.87 6.73 -5.72
C LYS A 108 10.64 6.77 -4.39
N ILE A 109 10.06 7.39 -3.35
CA ILE A 109 10.64 7.48 -2.00
C ILE A 109 11.00 6.08 -1.49
N CYS A 110 10.04 5.14 -1.56
CA CYS A 110 10.24 3.78 -1.10
C CYS A 110 11.35 3.05 -1.86
N VAL A 111 11.38 3.17 -3.19
CA VAL A 111 12.37 2.48 -4.04
C VAL A 111 13.76 3.09 -3.88
N GLU A 112 13.88 4.42 -3.80
CA GLU A 112 15.17 5.09 -3.58
C GLU A 112 15.76 4.74 -2.22
N HIS A 113 14.94 4.71 -1.17
CA HIS A 113 15.39 4.26 0.15
C HIS A 113 15.81 2.78 0.15
N PHE A 114 15.04 1.90 -0.51
CA PHE A 114 15.40 0.50 -0.64
C PHE A 114 16.77 0.33 -1.33
N ARG A 115 16.98 1.04 -2.45
CA ARG A 115 18.23 0.98 -3.22
C ARG A 115 19.44 1.46 -2.42
N SER A 116 19.29 2.51 -1.63
CA SER A 116 20.40 3.10 -0.86
C SER A 116 20.82 2.25 0.36
N HIS A 117 19.92 1.44 0.91
CA HIS A 117 20.18 0.64 2.12
C HIS A 117 20.34 -0.86 1.88
N HIS A 118 19.93 -1.35 0.71
CA HIS A 118 19.98 -2.78 0.39
C HIS A 118 20.79 -3.02 -0.88
N PHE A 119 20.13 -3.09 -2.04
CA PHE A 119 20.79 -3.39 -3.31
C PHE A 119 19.99 -2.81 -4.47
N GLN A 120 20.66 -2.70 -5.62
CA GLN A 120 20.02 -2.35 -6.88
C GLN A 120 19.17 -3.54 -7.39
N PRO A 121 17.85 -3.41 -7.54
CA PRO A 121 17.04 -4.49 -8.08
C PRO A 121 17.41 -4.81 -9.53
N SER A 122 17.46 -6.10 -9.86
CA SER A 122 17.64 -6.57 -11.24
C SER A 122 16.33 -6.51 -12.02
N ILE A 123 15.25 -7.06 -11.45
CA ILE A 123 13.89 -7.00 -11.99
C ILE A 123 12.92 -6.62 -10.89
N MET A 124 11.94 -5.76 -11.21
CA MET A 124 10.90 -5.35 -10.27
C MET A 124 9.49 -5.73 -10.73
N HIS A 125 8.82 -6.59 -9.96
CA HIS A 125 7.43 -6.96 -10.20
C HIS A 125 6.49 -6.09 -9.36
N HIS A 126 5.68 -5.26 -10.02
CA HIS A 126 4.71 -4.38 -9.37
C HIS A 126 3.35 -5.04 -9.22
N GLY A 127 2.87 -5.12 -7.99
CA GLY A 127 1.48 -5.45 -7.68
C GLY A 127 0.77 -4.23 -7.08
N SER A 128 -0.34 -3.81 -7.68
CA SER A 128 -1.20 -2.78 -7.09
C SER A 128 -2.68 -3.13 -7.19
N GLY A 129 -3.50 -2.43 -6.42
CA GLY A 129 -4.95 -2.44 -6.56
C GLY A 129 -5.42 -1.95 -7.94
N VAL A 130 -6.74 -1.88 -8.10
CA VAL A 130 -7.40 -1.56 -9.39
C VAL A 130 -8.02 -0.19 -9.49
N ALA A 131 -7.93 0.64 -8.45
CA ALA A 131 -8.55 1.95 -8.43
C ALA A 131 -8.14 2.77 -9.67
N ALA A 132 -9.12 3.19 -10.46
CA ALA A 132 -8.89 3.80 -11.76
C ALA A 132 -8.18 5.15 -11.65
N SER A 133 -8.56 5.98 -10.67
CA SER A 133 -7.92 7.28 -10.41
C SER A 133 -6.44 7.14 -10.00
N GLN A 134 -6.08 6.05 -9.33
CA GLN A 134 -4.76 5.84 -8.74
C GLN A 134 -3.84 4.99 -9.64
N TYR A 135 -4.29 3.78 -9.98
CA TYR A 135 -3.42 2.74 -10.52
C TYR A 135 -3.66 2.43 -11.99
N LYS A 136 -4.93 2.39 -12.42
CA LYS A 136 -5.34 1.96 -13.78
C LYS A 136 -5.52 3.11 -14.79
N ASN A 137 -5.15 4.35 -14.45
CA ASN A 137 -5.23 5.44 -15.43
C ASN A 137 -4.07 5.38 -16.45
N CYS A 138 -4.28 6.01 -17.62
CA CYS A 138 -3.31 6.03 -18.71
C CYS A 138 -2.01 6.75 -18.36
N TYR A 139 -2.02 7.70 -17.42
CA TYR A 139 -0.84 8.43 -16.97
C TYR A 139 0.06 7.55 -16.11
N THR A 140 -0.49 6.76 -15.18
CA THR A 140 0.25 5.81 -14.35
C THR A 140 0.79 4.65 -15.20
N VAL A 141 0.07 4.24 -16.25
CA VAL A 141 0.57 3.29 -17.25
C VAL A 141 1.67 3.93 -18.10
N GLY A 142 1.48 5.17 -18.56
CA GLY A 142 2.46 5.91 -19.35
C GLY A 142 3.76 6.15 -18.57
N ALA A 143 3.66 6.59 -17.31
CA ALA A 143 4.80 6.71 -16.41
C ALA A 143 5.54 5.37 -16.31
N PHE A 144 4.81 4.26 -16.12
CA PHE A 144 5.42 2.92 -16.04
C PHE A 144 6.26 2.54 -17.26
N VAL A 145 5.89 2.98 -18.48
CA VAL A 145 6.69 2.72 -19.69
C VAL A 145 8.08 3.36 -19.61
N TYR A 146 8.18 4.57 -19.05
CA TYR A 146 9.45 5.29 -18.91
C TYR A 146 10.23 4.93 -17.63
N GLN A 147 9.64 4.17 -16.72
CA GLN A 147 10.28 3.85 -15.44
C GLN A 147 11.52 2.97 -15.54
N THR A 148 11.71 2.21 -16.63
CA THR A 148 12.93 1.42 -16.81
C THR A 148 14.17 2.33 -16.87
N SER A 149 14.07 3.50 -17.51
CA SER A 149 15.16 4.49 -17.49
C SER A 149 15.29 5.18 -16.13
N ASP A 150 14.18 5.45 -15.44
CA ASP A 150 14.20 6.18 -14.16
C ASP A 150 14.79 5.35 -13.00
N TYR A 151 14.51 4.05 -12.99
CA TYR A 151 14.90 3.15 -11.90
C TYR A 151 16.09 2.24 -12.24
N GLY A 152 16.53 2.23 -13.50
CA GLY A 152 17.70 1.47 -13.96
C GLY A 152 17.50 -0.05 -13.93
N CYS A 153 16.25 -0.53 -13.90
CA CYS A 153 15.93 -1.96 -13.93
C CYS A 153 14.61 -2.21 -14.68
N PRO A 154 14.50 -3.33 -15.42
CA PRO A 154 13.24 -3.78 -16.01
C PRO A 154 12.14 -3.97 -14.96
N ARG A 155 10.91 -3.59 -15.30
CA ARG A 155 9.75 -3.76 -14.43
C ARG A 155 8.61 -4.46 -15.16
N THR A 156 7.83 -5.26 -14.43
CA THR A 156 6.55 -5.79 -14.89
C THR A 156 5.44 -5.29 -13.98
N ARG A 157 4.23 -5.06 -14.48
CA ARG A 157 3.10 -4.61 -13.66
C ARG A 157 1.93 -5.58 -13.75
N SER A 158 1.36 -5.90 -12.59
CA SER A 158 0.16 -6.69 -12.42
C SER A 158 -0.82 -5.94 -11.52
N PHE A 159 -2.11 -6.10 -11.81
CA PHE A 159 -3.19 -5.50 -11.04
C PHE A 159 -4.00 -6.62 -10.37
N SER A 160 -4.42 -6.42 -9.12
CA SER A 160 -5.37 -7.32 -8.46
C SER A 160 -6.78 -7.23 -9.08
N GLY A 161 -7.76 -7.96 -8.57
CA GLY A 161 -9.17 -7.72 -8.84
C GLY A 161 -9.75 -6.60 -7.97
N THR A 162 -10.93 -6.11 -8.36
CA THR A 162 -11.73 -5.21 -7.52
C THR A 162 -12.27 -6.00 -6.33
N THR A 163 -12.12 -5.47 -5.11
CA THR A 163 -12.61 -6.09 -3.86
C THR A 163 -11.81 -7.31 -3.41
N ASP A 164 -10.70 -7.61 -4.08
CA ASP A 164 -9.73 -8.60 -3.61
C ASP A 164 -9.02 -8.02 -2.39
N GLY A 165 -9.02 -8.74 -1.26
CA GLY A 165 -8.32 -8.30 -0.05
C GLY A 165 -6.86 -8.01 -0.37
N THR A 166 -6.37 -6.84 0.03
CA THR A 166 -5.06 -6.30 -0.38
C THR A 166 -3.88 -6.92 0.39
N GLY A 167 -4.09 -8.14 0.86
CA GLY A 167 -3.09 -9.03 1.44
C GLY A 167 -2.35 -8.39 2.63
N PRO A 168 -1.01 -8.34 2.62
CA PRO A 168 -0.21 -7.84 3.74
C PRO A 168 -0.48 -6.37 4.10
N MET A 169 -0.99 -5.57 3.15
CA MET A 169 -1.24 -4.14 3.34
C MET A 169 -2.30 -3.87 4.39
N ASP A 170 -3.29 -4.77 4.50
CA ASP A 170 -4.35 -4.67 5.48
C ASP A 170 -3.85 -4.90 6.92
N GLY A 171 -2.79 -5.69 7.08
CA GLY A 171 -2.12 -5.85 8.36
C GLY A 171 -1.35 -4.59 8.75
N ILE A 172 -0.54 -4.06 7.82
CA ILE A 172 0.30 -2.88 8.03
C ILE A 172 -0.55 -1.64 8.31
N ARG A 173 -1.62 -1.42 7.51
CA ARG A 173 -2.54 -0.31 7.74
C ARG A 173 -3.19 -0.38 9.12
N ALA A 174 -3.60 -1.57 9.55
CA ALA A 174 -4.26 -1.77 10.82
C ALA A 174 -3.28 -1.53 11.97
N GLU A 175 -2.05 -2.02 11.86
CA GLU A 175 -1.01 -1.82 12.86
C GLU A 175 -0.70 -0.33 13.06
N VAL A 176 -0.45 0.39 11.97
CA VAL A 176 -0.08 1.82 11.96
C VAL A 176 -1.21 2.67 12.57
N LYS A 177 -2.44 2.49 12.09
CA LYS A 177 -3.61 3.23 12.62
C LYS A 177 -3.85 2.89 14.09
N ARG A 178 -3.73 1.62 14.48
CA ARG A 178 -3.94 1.17 15.86
C ARG A 178 -2.88 1.74 16.81
N LYS A 179 -1.62 1.82 16.39
CA LYS A 179 -0.54 2.40 17.21
C LYS A 179 -0.80 3.85 17.55
N VAL A 180 -1.05 4.68 16.53
CA VAL A 180 -1.36 6.10 16.74
C VAL A 180 -2.60 6.28 17.60
N TRP A 181 -3.64 5.49 17.34
CA TRP A 181 -4.86 5.52 18.14
C TRP A 181 -4.61 5.16 19.62
N LEU A 182 -3.84 4.11 19.89
CA LEU A 182 -3.54 3.70 21.27
C LEU A 182 -2.70 4.73 22.01
N ASN A 183 -1.69 5.33 21.36
CA ASN A 183 -0.86 6.35 22.01
C ASN A 183 -1.68 7.62 22.30
N THR A 184 -2.60 7.98 21.40
CA THR A 184 -3.54 9.09 21.61
C THR A 184 -4.50 8.78 22.76
N LEU A 185 -5.08 7.57 22.78
CA LEU A 185 -5.98 7.13 23.86
C LEU A 185 -5.32 7.06 25.24
N ARG A 186 -4.01 6.80 25.28
CA ARG A 186 -3.23 6.77 26.52
C ARG A 186 -2.83 8.18 26.99
N GLY A 187 -3.14 9.23 26.22
CA GLY A 187 -2.69 10.59 26.49
C GLY A 187 -1.17 10.76 26.35
N GLN A 188 -0.48 9.85 25.65
CA GLN A 188 0.97 9.89 25.47
C GLN A 188 1.39 10.86 24.36
N VAL A 189 0.51 11.06 23.38
CA VAL A 189 0.74 11.95 22.24
C VAL A 189 -0.53 12.74 21.93
N ILE A 190 -0.34 13.92 21.34
CA ILE A 190 -1.40 14.72 20.74
C ILE A 190 -1.07 14.77 19.25
N VAL A 191 -1.99 14.30 18.41
CA VAL A 191 -1.82 14.24 16.96
C VAL A 191 -2.85 15.16 16.32
N ASN A 192 -2.41 16.18 15.59
CA ASN A 192 -3.28 17.16 14.92
C ASN A 192 -3.06 17.23 13.41
N ASN A 193 -1.94 16.68 12.93
CA ASN A 193 -1.57 16.71 11.52
C ASN A 193 -0.75 15.47 11.13
N ALA A 194 -0.49 15.32 9.82
CA ALA A 194 0.26 14.22 9.26
C ALA A 194 1.71 14.14 9.80
N GLU A 195 2.36 15.26 10.08
CA GLU A 195 3.71 15.30 10.65
C GLU A 195 3.75 14.70 12.06
N GLN A 196 2.79 15.04 12.92
CA GLN A 196 2.65 14.47 14.27
C GLN A 196 2.28 12.99 14.22
N PHE A 197 1.46 12.59 13.24
CA PHE A 197 1.15 11.18 12.98
C PHE A 197 2.43 10.40 12.64
N TYR A 198 3.26 10.92 11.73
CA TYR A 198 4.56 10.37 11.38
C TYR A 198 5.51 10.28 12.60
N LYS A 199 5.66 11.37 13.36
CA LYS A 199 6.52 11.41 14.56
C LYS A 199 6.10 10.36 15.59
N THR A 200 4.80 10.18 15.79
CA THR A 200 4.27 9.15 16.69
C THR A 200 4.73 7.74 16.28
N LEU A 201 4.72 7.44 14.98
CA LEU A 201 5.16 6.13 14.49
C LEU A 201 6.68 5.91 14.60
N LYS A 202 7.47 6.99 14.55
CA LYS A 202 8.94 6.91 14.71
C LYS A 202 9.37 6.60 16.13
N ILE A 203 8.58 6.97 17.14
CA ILE A 203 8.91 6.77 18.56
C ILE A 203 8.86 5.28 18.94
N ASP A 204 7.92 4.52 18.37
CA ASP A 204 7.60 3.15 18.79
C ASP A 204 8.51 2.05 18.16
N GLU A 205 9.68 2.41 17.62
CA GLU A 205 10.64 1.51 16.95
C GLU A 205 9.99 0.32 16.23
N THR A 206 9.27 0.61 15.15
CA THR A 206 8.54 -0.43 14.42
C THR A 206 9.43 -1.10 13.36
N SER A 207 9.16 -2.36 13.03
CA SER A 207 9.76 -3.02 11.85
C SER A 207 9.33 -2.39 10.51
N ILE A 208 8.39 -1.44 10.55
CA ILE A 208 7.88 -0.70 9.41
C ILE A 208 8.70 0.58 9.24
N MET A 209 9.25 0.78 8.04
CA MET A 209 9.96 2.00 7.67
C MET A 209 8.95 3.11 7.36
N VAL A 210 8.95 4.17 8.14
CA VAL A 210 8.00 5.28 7.99
C VAL A 210 8.68 6.51 7.40
N PHE A 211 7.99 7.17 6.47
CA PHE A 211 8.39 8.41 5.80
C PHE A 211 7.27 9.44 5.89
N TYR A 212 7.64 10.71 5.78
CA TYR A 212 6.71 11.83 5.72
C TYR A 212 6.89 12.57 4.39
N LEU A 213 5.78 12.81 3.70
CA LEU A 213 5.68 13.64 2.52
C LEU A 213 4.83 14.85 2.90
N ALA A 214 5.41 16.05 2.82
CA ALA A 214 4.67 17.29 2.99
C ALA A 214 4.08 17.71 1.64
N SER A 215 2.83 18.16 1.65
CA SER A 215 2.13 18.71 0.48
C SER A 215 2.53 20.15 0.14
#